data_AF-S4R972-F1
#
_entry.id   AF-S4R972-F1
#
_cell.length_a   1.000
_cell.length_b   1.000
_cell.length_c   1.000
_cell.angle_alpha   90.00
_cell.angle_beta   90.00
_cell.angle_gamma   90.00
#
_symmetry.space_group_name_H-M   'P 1'
#
loop_
_entity.id
_entity.type
_entity.pdbx_description
1 polymer ?
#
loop_
_entity_poly.entity_id
_entity_poly.type
_entity_poly.pdbx_seq_one_letter_code
_entity_poly.pdbx_strand_id
1 'polypeptide(L)'
;QAQIVLLVILLLAIANFLIGTFIPPTEEKKSRGYFGYQAKIFSENMGPDFQNGETFFSVFAIFFPAATGILAGANISGDLADPQAAIPRGTMLAILITTITYLGVAMSTGESRLWN
;
A
#
# COMPACT_ATOMS: atom_id res chain seq x y z
N GLN A 1 17.55 -12.88 11.07
CA GLN A 1 18.40 -11.67 10.93
C GLN A 1 18.12 -10.90 9.64
N ALA A 2 18.12 -11.53 8.45
CA ALA A 2 17.78 -10.84 7.19
C ALA A 2 16.35 -10.26 7.12
N GLN A 3 15.34 -10.94 7.68
CA GLN A 3 13.94 -10.47 7.68
C GLN A 3 13.76 -9.09 8.31
N ILE A 4 14.44 -8.82 9.43
CA ILE A 4 14.35 -7.52 10.12
C ILE A 4 14.99 -6.43 9.26
N VAL A 5 16.12 -6.72 8.61
CA VAL A 5 16.77 -5.79 7.68
C VAL A 5 15.87 -5.47 6.49
N LEU A 6 15.26 -6.49 5.87
CA LEU A 6 14.32 -6.30 4.77
C LEU A 6 13.08 -5.50 5.20
N LEU A 7 12.57 -5.75 6.40
CA LEU A 7 11.46 -4.98 6.97
C LEU A 7 11.82 -3.50 7.14
N VAL A 8 13.01 -3.21 7.68
CA VAL A 8 13.48 -1.82 7.84
C VAL A 8 13.59 -1.12 6.49
N ILE A 9 14.16 -1.78 5.47
CA ILE A 9 14.25 -1.23 4.11
C ILE A 9 12.85 -0.97 3.54
N LEU A 10 11.91 -1.89 3.72
CA LEU A 10 10.52 -1.72 3.27
C LEU A 10 9.84 -0.53 3.95
N LEU A 11 9.99 -0.40 5.27
CA LEU A 11 9.44 0.73 6.02
C LEU A 11 10.04 2.06 5.57
N LEU A 12 11.35 2.10 5.31
CA LEU A 12 12.02 3.28 4.75
C LEU A 12 11.51 3.61 3.34
N ALA A 13 11.25 2.61 2.50
CA ALA A 13 10.70 2.82 1.16
C ALA A 13 9.27 3.40 1.22
N ILE A 14 8.42 2.88 2.11
CA ILE A 14 7.06 3.41 2.33
C ILE A 14 7.14 4.84 2.87
N ALA A 15 7.99 5.11 3.86
CA ALA A 15 8.18 6.46 4.39
C ALA A 15 8.69 7.43 3.33
N ASN A 16 9.65 7.02 2.50
CA ASN A 16 10.17 7.82 1.39
C ASN A 16 9.08 8.13 0.36
N PHE A 17 8.23 7.15 0.03
CA PHE A 17 7.06 7.38 -0.82
C PHE A 17 6.13 8.44 -0.20
N LEU A 18 5.71 8.25 1.04
CA LEU A 18 4.78 9.16 1.72
C LEU A 18 5.34 10.58 1.82
N ILE A 19 6.60 10.75 2.24
CA ILE A 19 7.26 12.06 2.28
C ILE A 19 7.35 12.67 0.88
N GLY A 20 7.69 11.85 -0.12
CA GLY A 20 7.77 12.26 -1.52
C GLY A 20 6.45 12.81 -2.08
N THR A 21 5.30 12.38 -1.54
CA THR A 21 3.99 12.91 -1.96
C THR A 21 3.75 14.37 -1.53
N PHE A 22 4.35 14.80 -0.42
CA PHE A 22 4.21 16.17 0.09
C PHE A 22 5.19 17.16 -0.54
N ILE A 23 6.20 16.67 -1.26
CA ILE A 23 7.16 17.52 -1.96
C ILE A 23 6.52 18.03 -3.27
N PRO A 24 6.51 19.35 -3.51
CA PRO A 24 5.97 19.92 -4.75
C PRO A 24 6.57 19.27 -6.01
N PRO A 25 5.74 18.98 -7.02
CA PRO A 25 6.20 18.31 -8.23
C PRO A 25 7.11 19.23 -9.06
N THR A 26 8.26 18.69 -9.47
CA THR A 26 9.12 19.32 -10.49
C THR A 26 8.46 19.22 -11.88
N GLU A 27 8.92 20.02 -12.84
CA GLU A 27 8.38 19.99 -14.22
C GLU A 27 8.50 18.59 -14.86
N GLU A 28 9.54 17.84 -14.52
CA GLU A 28 9.69 16.43 -14.94
C GLU A 28 8.60 15.52 -14.35
N LYS A 29 8.24 15.70 -13.08
CA LYS A 29 7.18 14.89 -12.45
C LYS A 29 5.80 15.22 -13.04
N LYS A 30 5.55 16.50 -13.38
CA LYS A 30 4.33 16.93 -14.04
C LYS A 30 4.18 16.31 -15.43
N SER A 31 5.26 16.21 -16.21
CA SER A 31 5.23 15.55 -17.54
C SER A 31 4.95 14.05 -17.46
N ARG A 32 5.22 13.42 -16.31
CA ARG A 32 4.88 12.02 -16.02
C ARG A 32 3.48 11.83 -15.43
N GLY A 33 2.68 12.89 -15.31
CA GLY A 33 1.31 12.87 -14.79
C GLY A 33 1.20 13.05 -13.27
N TYR A 34 2.29 13.38 -12.56
CA TYR A 34 2.26 13.65 -11.12
C TYR A 34 2.21 15.16 -10.85
N PHE A 35 1.11 15.62 -10.24
CA PHE A 35 0.83 17.04 -10.04
C PHE A 35 0.67 17.43 -8.56
N GLY A 36 0.94 16.49 -7.64
CA GLY A 36 0.72 16.68 -6.21
C GLY A 36 -0.78 16.71 -5.86
N TYR A 37 -1.09 16.83 -4.57
CA TYR A 37 -2.46 16.78 -4.06
C TYR A 37 -3.35 17.86 -4.67
N GLN A 38 -4.32 17.46 -5.50
CA GLN A 38 -5.29 18.37 -6.11
C GLN A 38 -6.70 17.78 -6.06
N ALA A 39 -7.66 18.57 -5.57
CA ALA A 39 -9.06 18.15 -5.46
C ALA A 39 -9.69 17.79 -6.82
N LYS A 40 -9.25 18.42 -7.92
CA LYS A 40 -9.71 18.10 -9.28
C LYS A 40 -9.30 16.67 -9.68
N ILE A 41 -8.04 16.31 -9.45
CA ILE A 41 -7.49 14.98 -9.75
C ILE A 41 -8.20 13.92 -8.92
N PHE A 42 -8.43 14.20 -7.64
CA PHE A 42 -9.22 13.34 -6.78
C PHE A 42 -10.60 13.05 -7.39
N SER A 43 -11.34 14.11 -7.76
CA SER A 43 -12.69 13.95 -8.32
C SER A 43 -12.71 13.19 -9.65
N GLU A 44 -11.69 13.35 -10.49
CA GLU A 44 -11.55 12.63 -11.76
C GLU A 44 -11.26 11.14 -11.53
N ASN A 45 -10.52 10.81 -10.48
CA ASN A 45 -10.12 9.44 -10.13
C ASN A 45 -11.09 8.71 -9.17
N MET A 46 -12.19 9.34 -8.76
CA MET A 46 -13.16 8.71 -7.84
C MET A 46 -13.96 7.58 -8.48
N GLY A 47 -14.20 7.66 -9.79
CA GLY A 47 -14.94 6.63 -10.53
C GLY A 47 -14.01 5.51 -11.02
N PRO A 48 -14.51 4.27 -11.14
CA PRO A 48 -13.76 3.22 -11.81
C PRO A 48 -13.70 3.50 -13.32
N ASP A 49 -12.50 3.45 -13.90
CA ASP A 49 -12.26 3.43 -15.34
C ASP A 49 -11.52 2.14 -15.70
N PHE A 50 -12.27 1.08 -16.02
CA PHE A 50 -11.67 -0.21 -16.38
C PHE A 50 -11.23 -0.19 -17.85
N GLN A 51 -9.92 -0.30 -18.06
CA GLN A 51 -9.32 -0.31 -19.40
C GLN A 51 -9.16 -1.73 -19.95
N ASN A 52 -9.06 -1.88 -21.26
CA ASN A 52 -8.71 -3.16 -21.93
C ASN A 52 -9.64 -4.35 -21.62
N GLY A 53 -10.91 -4.10 -21.31
CA GLY A 53 -11.87 -5.15 -20.97
C GLY A 53 -11.68 -5.73 -19.56
N GLU A 54 -10.87 -5.09 -18.73
CA GLU A 54 -10.77 -5.41 -17.31
C GLU A 54 -12.11 -5.15 -16.61
N THR A 55 -12.31 -5.82 -15.49
CA THR A 55 -13.52 -5.70 -14.67
C THR A 55 -13.11 -5.57 -13.22
N PHE A 56 -14.07 -5.25 -12.35
CA PHE A 56 -13.82 -5.23 -10.91
C PHE A 56 -13.16 -6.53 -10.40
N PHE A 57 -13.65 -7.69 -10.84
CA PHE A 57 -13.15 -8.98 -10.37
C PHE A 57 -11.76 -9.30 -10.91
N SER A 58 -11.41 -8.87 -12.12
CA SER A 58 -10.06 -9.10 -12.64
C SER A 58 -9.01 -8.26 -11.91
N VAL A 59 -9.32 -6.97 -11.64
CA VAL A 59 -8.46 -6.11 -10.82
C VAL A 59 -8.36 -6.65 -9.38
N PHE A 60 -9.48 -7.09 -8.80
CA PHE A 60 -9.49 -7.72 -7.47
C PHE A 60 -8.62 -8.98 -7.42
N ALA A 61 -8.65 -9.83 -8.45
CA ALA A 61 -7.84 -11.05 -8.50
C ALA A 61 -6.33 -10.75 -8.52
N ILE A 62 -5.91 -9.62 -9.11
CA ILE A 62 -4.51 -9.16 -9.08
C ILE A 62 -4.15 -8.60 -7.69
N PHE A 63 -5.07 -7.89 -7.04
CA PHE A 63 -4.83 -7.31 -5.72
C PHE A 63 -4.87 -8.36 -4.59
N PHE A 64 -5.71 -9.39 -4.72
CA PHE A 64 -5.98 -10.36 -3.66
C PHE A 64 -4.72 -11.01 -3.09
N PRO A 65 -3.74 -11.50 -3.89
CA PRO A 65 -2.48 -12.04 -3.38
C PRO A 65 -1.70 -11.08 -2.47
N ALA A 66 -1.79 -9.76 -2.69
CA ALA A 66 -1.12 -8.78 -1.84
C ALA A 66 -1.70 -8.73 -0.41
N ALA A 67 -3.00 -9.00 -0.26
CA ALA A 67 -3.65 -9.10 1.06
C ALA A 67 -3.47 -10.48 1.72
N THR A 68 -3.01 -11.49 0.96
CA THR A 68 -2.68 -12.81 1.53
C THR A 68 -1.28 -12.81 2.18
N GLY A 69 -0.98 -13.84 2.98
CA GLY A 69 0.35 -13.99 3.61
C GLY A 69 0.38 -13.85 5.13
N ILE A 70 -0.76 -13.60 5.76
CA ILE A 70 -0.94 -13.51 7.22
C ILE A 70 -0.43 -14.78 7.94
N LEU A 71 -0.55 -15.94 7.30
CA LEU A 71 -0.14 -17.23 7.87
C LEU A 71 1.38 -17.47 7.86
N ALA A 72 2.17 -16.68 7.11
CA ALA A 72 3.63 -16.85 7.06
C ALA A 72 4.31 -16.50 8.40
N GLY A 73 3.69 -15.62 9.21
CA GLY A 73 4.19 -15.24 10.53
C GLY A 73 4.04 -16.34 11.59
N ALA A 74 3.14 -17.31 11.39
CA ALA A 74 2.95 -18.43 12.31
C ALA A 74 4.14 -19.40 12.31
N ASN A 75 4.95 -19.44 11.24
CA ASN A 75 6.08 -20.36 11.16
C ASN A 75 7.30 -19.97 12.05
N ILE A 76 7.30 -18.78 12.65
CA ILE A 76 8.32 -18.31 13.61
C ILE A 76 7.75 -18.32 15.05
N SER A 77 6.53 -18.85 15.24
CA SER A 77 5.85 -18.79 16.53
C SER A 77 6.47 -19.67 17.62
N GLY A 78 7.43 -20.55 17.28
CA GLY A 78 8.11 -21.43 18.23
C GLY A 78 9.00 -20.71 19.24
N ASP A 79 9.43 -19.48 18.95
CA ASP A 79 10.25 -18.62 19.83
C ASP A 79 9.42 -17.62 20.65
N LEU A 80 8.08 -17.72 20.64
CA LEU A 80 7.21 -16.81 21.38
C LEU A 80 7.04 -17.30 22.82
N ALA A 81 7.19 -16.39 23.78
CA ALA A 81 6.97 -16.66 25.20
C ALA A 81 5.55 -17.17 25.51
N ASP A 82 4.54 -16.68 24.78
CA ASP A 82 3.15 -17.17 24.81
C ASP A 82 2.55 -17.13 23.38
N PRO A 83 2.65 -18.23 22.60
CA PRO A 83 2.18 -18.27 21.23
C PRO A 83 0.66 -18.19 21.11
N GLN A 84 -0.11 -18.68 22.10
CA GLN A 84 -1.58 -18.70 22.03
C GLN A 84 -2.17 -17.29 22.08
N ALA A 85 -1.57 -16.39 22.87
CA ALA A 85 -1.99 -14.99 22.93
C ALA A 85 -1.29 -14.09 21.90
N ALA A 86 -0.01 -14.35 21.58
CA ALA A 86 0.77 -13.46 20.73
C ALA A 86 0.47 -13.62 19.22
N ILE A 87 0.14 -14.83 18.73
CA ILE A 87 -0.21 -15.03 17.31
C ILE A 87 -1.47 -14.23 16.94
N PRO A 88 -2.62 -14.36 17.63
CA PRO A 88 -3.83 -13.66 17.21
C PRO A 88 -3.69 -12.13 17.29
N ARG A 89 -3.00 -11.62 18.32
CA ARG A 89 -2.74 -10.18 18.49
C ARG A 89 -1.82 -9.64 17.41
N GLY A 90 -0.72 -10.33 17.13
CA GLY A 90 0.22 -9.96 16.08
C GLY A 90 -0.44 -9.94 14.70
N THR A 91 -1.21 -10.98 14.38
CA THR A 91 -1.96 -11.08 13.13
C THR A 91 -2.97 -9.94 12.97
N MET A 92 -3.82 -9.67 13.97
CA MET A 92 -4.82 -8.59 13.88
C MET A 92 -4.16 -7.21 13.73
N LEU A 93 -3.07 -6.96 14.44
CA LEU A 93 -2.33 -5.70 14.32
C LEU A 93 -1.68 -5.57 12.94
N ALA A 94 -1.10 -6.65 12.41
CA ALA A 94 -0.51 -6.66 11.07
C ALA A 94 -1.56 -6.39 9.98
N ILE A 95 -2.75 -6.99 10.09
CA ILE A 95 -3.87 -6.73 9.18
C ILE A 95 -4.28 -5.26 9.23
N LEU A 96 -4.41 -4.70 10.43
CA LEU A 96 -4.79 -3.30 10.60
C LEU A 96 -3.76 -2.35 9.97
N ILE A 97 -2.47 -2.55 10.26
CA ILE A 97 -1.38 -1.71 9.74
C ILE A 97 -1.31 -1.80 8.21
N THR A 98 -1.38 -3.00 7.65
CA THR A 98 -1.33 -3.20 6.18
C THR A 98 -2.54 -2.59 5.49
N THR A 99 -3.74 -2.72 6.07
CA THR A 99 -4.96 -2.10 5.54
C THR A 99 -4.85 -0.58 5.50
N ILE A 100 -4.42 0.05 6.60
CA ILE A 100 -4.22 1.51 6.66
C ILE A 100 -3.16 1.95 5.64
N THR A 101 -2.07 1.20 5.52
CA THR A 101 -1.01 1.51 4.55
C THR A 101 -1.51 1.44 3.11
N TYR A 102 -2.28 0.40 2.74
CA TYR A 102 -2.86 0.29 1.40
C TYR A 102 -3.84 1.40 1.09
N LEU A 103 -4.72 1.75 2.03
CA LEU A 103 -5.66 2.87 1.85
C LEU A 103 -4.91 4.19 1.70
N GLY A 104 -3.90 4.44 2.53
CA GLY A 104 -3.07 5.65 2.44
C GLY A 104 -2.39 5.79 1.09
N VAL A 105 -1.75 4.72 0.60
CA VAL A 105 -1.08 4.72 -0.72
C VAL A 105 -2.08 4.91 -1.86
N ALA A 106 -3.24 4.23 -1.81
CA ALA A 106 -4.27 4.35 -2.82
C ALA A 106 -4.84 5.78 -2.90
N MET A 107 -5.18 6.37 -1.74
CA MET A 107 -5.68 7.75 -1.67
C MET A 107 -4.62 8.75 -2.13
N SER A 108 -3.39 8.66 -1.59
CA SER A 108 -2.30 9.57 -1.98
C SER A 108 -2.04 9.54 -3.48
N THR A 109 -2.05 8.36 -4.10
CA THR A 109 -1.81 8.23 -5.55
C THR A 109 -3.02 8.72 -6.35
N GLY A 110 -4.24 8.41 -5.92
CA GLY A 110 -5.48 8.84 -6.57
C GLY A 110 -5.68 10.36 -6.54
N GLU A 111 -5.18 11.07 -5.53
CA GLU A 111 -5.29 12.53 -5.42
C GLU A 111 -4.18 13.29 -6.15
N SER A 112 -3.03 12.65 -6.38
CA SER A 112 -1.81 13.33 -6.82
C SER A 112 -1.38 13.06 -8.26
N ARG A 113 -1.95 12.01 -8.87
CA ARG A 113 -1.59 11.56 -10.21
C ARG A 113 -2.79 11.49 -11.13
N LEU A 114 -2.67 12.12 -12.30
CA LEU A 114 -3.64 11.95 -13.38
C LEU A 114 -3.23 10.76 -14.25
N TRP A 115 -4.24 10.00 -14.67
CA TRP A 115 -4.12 8.84 -15.54
C TRP A 115 -4.81 9.22 -16.86
N ASN A 116 -4.02 9.49 -17.88
CA ASN A 116 -4.47 9.96 -19.20
C ASN A 116 -3.73 9.22 -20.32
#